data_AF-A0A3A8QGY7-F1
#
_entry.id   AF-A0A3A8QGY7-F1
#
_cell.length_a   1.000
_cell.length_b   1.000
_cell.length_c   1.000
_cell.angle_alpha   90.00
_cell.angle_beta   90.00
_cell.angle_gamma   90.00
#
_symmetry.space_group_name_H-M   'P 1'
#
loop_
_entity.id
_entity.type
_entity.pdbx_description
1 polymer ?
#
loop_
_entity_poly.entity_id
_entity_poly.type
_entity_poly.pdbx_seq_one_letter_code
_entity_poly.pdbx_strand_id
1 'polypeptide(L)'
;MLTKLLSRPLTLAPAPKPVVPAALPTKAPIQNTAVRAFQGASGFESVRPAKPLLPPLPPLGPGDLGKLINPRRAAVTEALETGNTVPFTNTDGKTEQVSITPVPVPFGDNDIYAVRVGDDTFTVSIERGGDVDAANVLSQLVDSYSETPEDLRGSLERVVIKKDPDPDNAAARAGDGTITFYDGEATVTDDIFHHEIGHLIGRQVEDANDSFLSGFFERLRGEPPPIPEGWAEAAAADGNHLNDYTEDSFNDSGVYTEDFAEAWSEYMRALDGGPEALAAFEQLYPERSGILEDIYPPPA
;
A
#
# COMPACT_ATOMS: atom_id res chain seq x y z
N MET A 1 -40.91 -57.89 -45.94
CA MET A 1 -40.65 -58.57 -44.67
C MET A 1 -40.12 -57.54 -43.68
N LEU A 2 -40.95 -57.21 -42.70
CA LEU A 2 -40.71 -56.25 -41.63
C LEU A 2 -39.89 -56.90 -40.48
N THR A 3 -39.32 -56.03 -39.63
CA THR A 3 -38.96 -56.22 -38.21
C THR A 3 -37.79 -57.12 -37.82
N LYS A 4 -36.70 -56.49 -37.34
CA LYS A 4 -36.19 -56.56 -35.95
C LYS A 4 -34.84 -55.80 -35.83
N LEU A 5 -34.90 -54.52 -35.45
CA LEU A 5 -33.75 -53.81 -34.88
C LEU A 5 -33.89 -53.88 -33.36
N LEU A 6 -33.01 -54.66 -32.74
CA LEU A 6 -32.93 -54.85 -31.30
C LEU A 6 -32.41 -53.58 -30.62
N SER A 7 -33.23 -53.06 -29.70
CA SER A 7 -32.89 -52.06 -28.69
C SER A 7 -31.70 -52.53 -27.84
N ARG A 8 -30.63 -51.74 -27.78
CA ARG A 8 -29.61 -51.84 -26.71
C ARG A 8 -29.93 -50.80 -25.63
N PRO A 9 -29.94 -51.16 -24.34
CA PRO A 9 -30.09 -50.18 -23.27
C PRO A 9 -28.81 -49.35 -23.13
N LEU A 10 -28.95 -48.03 -23.01
CA LEU A 10 -27.88 -47.16 -22.48
C LEU A 10 -27.66 -47.54 -21.00
N THR A 11 -26.52 -48.15 -20.70
CA THR A 11 -25.97 -48.17 -19.34
C THR A 11 -25.49 -46.78 -18.98
N LEU A 12 -26.18 -46.11 -18.06
CA LEU A 12 -25.65 -44.92 -17.38
C LEU A 12 -24.34 -45.30 -16.66
N ALA A 13 -23.30 -44.49 -16.86
CA ALA A 13 -22.11 -44.55 -16.03
C ALA A 13 -22.48 -44.23 -14.56
N PRO A 14 -21.88 -44.91 -13.57
CA PRO A 14 -22.14 -44.59 -12.16
C PRO A 14 -21.65 -43.18 -11.83
N ALA A 15 -22.46 -42.43 -11.08
CA ALA A 15 -22.10 -41.11 -10.58
C ALA A 15 -20.80 -41.19 -9.73
N PRO A 16 -19.90 -40.18 -9.82
CA PRO A 16 -18.72 -40.13 -8.97
C PRO A 16 -19.14 -40.07 -7.49
N LYS A 17 -18.48 -40.87 -6.66
CA LYS A 17 -18.71 -40.87 -5.21
C LYS A 17 -18.32 -39.51 -4.62
N PRO A 18 -19.06 -38.99 -3.62
CA PRO A 18 -18.65 -37.78 -2.91
C PRO A 18 -17.30 -38.01 -2.23
N VAL A 19 -16.33 -37.17 -2.58
CA VAL A 19 -15.03 -37.10 -1.90
C VAL A 19 -15.27 -36.38 -0.58
N VAL A 20 -15.23 -37.12 0.52
CA VAL A 20 -15.17 -36.53 1.86
C VAL A 20 -13.75 -35.97 2.02
N PRO A 21 -13.56 -34.65 2.27
CA PRO A 21 -12.22 -34.12 2.50
C PRO A 21 -11.63 -34.78 3.76
N ALA A 22 -10.41 -35.28 3.61
CA ALA A 22 -9.63 -35.76 4.74
C ALA A 22 -9.39 -34.61 5.72
N ALA A 23 -9.55 -34.88 7.02
CA ALA A 23 -9.23 -33.92 8.07
C ALA A 23 -7.77 -33.46 7.90
N LEU A 24 -7.59 -32.14 7.74
CA LEU A 24 -6.27 -31.52 7.72
C LEU A 24 -5.58 -31.73 9.09
N PRO A 25 -4.27 -32.00 9.12
CA PRO A 25 -3.52 -32.03 10.37
C PRO A 25 -3.54 -30.62 10.99
N THR A 26 -3.76 -30.58 12.30
CA THR A 26 -3.72 -29.36 13.12
C THR A 26 -2.41 -28.58 12.91
N LYS A 27 -2.54 -27.28 12.57
CA LYS A 27 -1.42 -26.33 12.43
C LYS A 27 -0.50 -26.41 13.66
N ALA A 28 0.80 -26.58 13.43
CA ALA A 28 1.81 -26.29 14.43
C ALA A 28 2.04 -24.76 14.47
N PRO A 29 2.19 -24.14 15.65
CA PRO A 29 2.48 -22.72 15.75
C PRO A 29 3.84 -22.41 15.13
N ILE A 30 3.91 -21.34 14.34
CA ILE A 30 5.15 -20.77 13.82
C ILE A 30 5.94 -20.25 15.04
N GLN A 31 7.00 -20.96 15.40
CA GLN A 31 7.88 -20.56 16.49
C GLN A 31 8.89 -19.54 15.97
N ASN A 32 8.56 -18.25 16.10
CA ASN A 32 9.55 -17.18 15.97
C ASN A 32 10.55 -17.29 17.14
N THR A 33 11.71 -17.86 16.84
CA THR A 33 12.78 -18.08 17.82
C THR A 33 13.64 -16.83 17.91
N ALA A 34 13.15 -15.76 18.53
CA ALA A 34 13.97 -14.60 18.85
C ALA A 34 13.44 -13.69 19.97
N VAL A 35 12.87 -14.19 21.07
CA VAL A 35 12.79 -13.38 22.30
C VAL A 35 13.01 -14.26 23.53
N ARG A 36 14.22 -14.20 24.09
CA ARG A 36 14.50 -14.67 25.46
C ARG A 36 14.60 -13.46 26.38
N ALA A 37 13.73 -13.51 27.39
CA ALA A 37 13.84 -12.92 28.72
C ALA A 37 13.72 -11.39 28.83
N PHE A 38 12.57 -10.94 29.33
CA PHE A 38 12.47 -10.33 30.67
C PHE A 38 11.02 -10.44 31.18
N GLN A 39 10.78 -11.33 32.14
CA GLN A 39 9.59 -11.31 33.00
C GLN A 39 9.97 -10.63 34.32
N GLY A 40 9.24 -9.59 34.70
CA GLY A 40 9.43 -8.93 36.00
C GLY A 40 8.46 -7.78 36.26
N ALA A 41 7.31 -8.13 36.88
CA ALA A 41 6.54 -7.35 37.85
C ALA A 41 5.84 -6.01 37.43
N SER A 42 4.50 -6.11 37.30
CA SER A 42 3.45 -5.33 38.00
C SER A 42 3.68 -3.85 38.35
N GLY A 43 2.80 -2.98 37.83
CA GLY A 43 2.49 -1.66 38.38
C GLY A 43 2.06 -0.64 37.33
N PHE A 44 0.80 -0.68 36.87
CA PHE A 44 0.25 0.36 36.01
C PHE A 44 -0.02 1.64 36.83
N GLU A 45 0.89 2.61 36.74
CA GLU A 45 0.54 4.03 36.79
C GLU A 45 0.66 4.57 35.36
N SER A 46 -0.44 5.13 34.84
CA SER A 46 -0.49 5.79 33.55
C SER A 46 0.30 7.09 33.61
N VAL A 47 1.57 7.03 33.19
CA VAL A 47 2.33 8.22 32.80
C VAL A 47 2.24 8.30 31.29
N ARG A 48 1.34 9.16 30.79
CA ARG A 48 1.31 9.55 29.39
C ARG A 48 2.72 10.06 29.01
N PRO A 49 3.37 9.55 27.96
CA PRO A 49 4.44 10.30 27.33
C PRO A 49 3.79 11.56 26.75
N ALA A 50 4.09 12.72 27.33
CA ALA A 50 3.77 13.98 26.68
C ALA A 50 4.51 14.03 25.35
N LYS A 51 3.81 14.42 24.26
CA LYS A 51 4.43 14.78 22.98
C LYS A 51 5.72 15.57 23.25
N PRO A 52 6.86 15.27 22.60
CA PRO A 52 8.07 16.05 22.78
C PRO A 52 7.75 17.53 22.55
N LEU A 53 8.03 18.35 23.57
CA LEU A 53 8.04 19.80 23.42
C LEU A 53 9.08 20.10 22.34
N LEU A 54 8.61 20.66 21.22
CA LEU A 54 9.48 21.18 20.17
C LEU A 54 10.58 22.04 20.83
N PRO A 55 11.86 21.87 20.46
CA PRO A 55 12.92 22.72 20.97
C PRO A 55 12.60 24.19 20.64
N PRO A 56 13.05 25.15 21.48
CA PRO A 56 12.77 26.56 21.27
C PRO A 56 13.27 27.00 19.89
N LEU A 57 12.38 27.64 19.14
CA LEU A 57 12.64 28.06 17.77
C LEU A 57 13.85 29.02 17.72
N PRO A 58 14.82 28.79 16.81
CA PRO A 58 15.86 29.77 16.53
C PRO A 58 15.24 31.07 15.95
N PRO A 59 15.92 32.22 16.08
CA PRO A 59 15.41 33.49 15.60
C PRO A 59 15.17 33.45 14.08
N LEU A 60 13.96 33.84 13.67
CA LEU A 60 13.47 33.76 12.29
C LEU A 60 14.14 34.81 11.39
N GLY A 61 14.77 34.37 10.31
CA GLY A 61 15.22 35.19 9.20
C GLY A 61 14.08 35.53 8.23
N PRO A 62 14.24 36.57 7.39
CA PRO A 62 13.28 36.86 6.33
C PRO A 62 13.23 35.69 5.33
N GLY A 63 12.06 35.04 5.23
CA GLY A 63 11.84 33.79 4.46
C GLY A 63 11.28 32.64 5.31
N ASP A 64 11.43 32.69 6.63
CA ASP A 64 11.05 31.57 7.52
C ASP A 64 9.55 31.43 7.78
N LEU A 65 8.72 32.42 7.41
CA LEU A 65 7.26 32.31 7.52
C LEU A 65 6.69 31.19 6.64
N GLY A 66 7.25 30.97 5.44
CA GLY A 66 6.86 29.84 4.58
C GLY A 66 7.21 28.50 5.19
N LYS A 67 8.38 28.41 5.85
CA LYS A 67 8.83 27.20 6.58
C LYS A 67 7.94 26.88 7.78
N LEU A 68 7.36 27.90 8.42
CA LEU A 68 6.41 27.72 9.53
C LEU A 68 5.00 27.33 9.07
N ILE A 69 4.58 27.75 7.88
CA ILE A 69 3.23 27.49 7.35
C ILE A 69 3.15 26.11 6.68
N ASN A 70 4.17 25.74 5.91
CA ASN A 70 4.26 24.42 5.28
C ASN A 70 5.73 23.93 5.32
N PRO A 71 6.18 23.36 6.46
CA PRO A 71 7.56 22.92 6.64
C PRO A 71 7.98 21.84 5.63
N ARG A 72 7.06 20.97 5.23
CA ARG A 72 7.31 19.88 4.26
C ARG A 72 7.59 20.42 2.86
N ARG A 73 6.72 21.28 2.35
CA ARG A 73 6.94 21.97 1.07
C ARG A 73 8.22 22.80 1.10
N ALA A 74 8.54 23.44 2.22
CA ALA A 74 9.77 24.21 2.34
C ALA A 74 11.03 23.33 2.26
N ALA A 75 11.03 22.16 2.91
CA ALA A 75 12.13 21.20 2.82
C ALA A 75 12.30 20.70 1.36
N VAL A 76 11.20 20.32 0.69
CA VAL A 76 11.24 19.92 -0.72
C VAL A 76 11.74 21.03 -1.64
N THR A 77 11.30 22.27 -1.41
CA THR A 77 11.78 23.44 -2.16
C THR A 77 13.29 23.64 -1.96
N GLU A 78 13.78 23.54 -0.73
CA GLU A 78 15.21 23.65 -0.42
C GLU A 78 16.02 22.53 -1.08
N ALA A 79 15.51 21.29 -1.07
CA ALA A 79 16.12 20.16 -1.76
C ALA A 79 16.21 20.39 -3.28
N LEU A 80 15.14 20.89 -3.90
CA LEU A 80 15.10 21.21 -5.33
C LEU A 80 16.05 22.34 -5.72
N GLU A 81 16.10 23.41 -4.93
CA GLU A 81 16.92 24.59 -5.22
C GLU A 81 18.42 24.33 -5.05
N THR A 82 18.77 23.54 -4.02
CA THR A 82 20.18 23.32 -3.65
C THR A 82 20.76 22.02 -4.17
N GLY A 83 19.92 21.03 -4.48
CA GLY A 83 20.33 19.65 -4.76
C GLY A 83 20.92 18.92 -3.55
N ASN A 84 20.89 19.53 -2.37
CA ASN A 84 21.44 18.93 -1.15
C ASN A 84 20.41 18.00 -0.49
N THR A 85 20.92 17.09 0.33
CA THR A 85 20.09 16.33 1.27
C THR A 85 19.68 17.23 2.44
N VAL A 86 18.39 17.28 2.72
CA VAL A 86 17.78 18.08 3.78
C VAL A 86 16.95 17.19 4.73
N PRO A 87 16.80 17.57 6.00
CA PRO A 87 15.85 16.89 6.89
C PRO A 87 14.41 17.22 6.45
N PHE A 88 13.57 16.20 6.36
CA PHE A 88 12.14 16.28 6.08
C PHE A 88 11.39 15.61 7.22
N THR A 89 10.36 16.25 7.77
CA THR A 89 9.52 15.65 8.81
C THR A 89 8.11 15.48 8.26
N ASN A 90 7.66 14.23 8.20
CA ASN A 90 6.36 13.86 7.64
C ASN A 90 5.20 14.24 8.56
N THR A 91 3.96 13.94 8.16
CA THR A 91 2.76 14.21 8.96
C THR A 91 2.76 13.48 10.30
N ASP A 92 3.29 12.24 10.34
CA ASP A 92 3.45 11.45 11.57
C ASP A 92 4.52 11.99 12.54
N GLY A 93 5.34 12.94 12.10
CA GLY A 93 6.47 13.47 12.86
C GLY A 93 7.75 12.64 12.76
N LYS A 94 7.82 11.64 11.87
CA LYS A 94 9.05 10.93 11.50
C LYS A 94 9.93 11.87 10.67
N THR A 95 11.19 12.02 11.07
CA THR A 95 12.18 12.79 10.32
C THR A 95 13.07 11.87 9.50
N GLU A 96 13.15 12.11 8.20
CA GLU A 96 14.03 11.42 7.26
C GLU A 96 14.91 12.40 6.48
N GLN A 97 15.98 11.88 5.90
CA GLN A 97 16.86 12.65 5.02
C GLN A 97 16.35 12.56 3.59
N VAL A 98 16.03 13.70 2.97
CA VAL A 98 15.44 13.77 1.63
C VAL A 98 16.36 14.53 0.68
N SER A 99 16.53 14.03 -0.53
CA SER A 99 17.15 14.78 -1.62
C SER A 99 16.37 14.59 -2.90
N ILE A 100 16.25 15.66 -3.69
CA ILE A 100 15.52 15.65 -4.96
C ILE A 100 16.42 16.22 -6.04
N THR A 101 16.65 15.43 -7.08
CA THR A 101 17.55 15.82 -8.18
C THR A 101 16.77 15.79 -9.50
N PRO A 102 16.62 16.95 -10.18
CA PRO A 102 16.09 16.97 -11.54
C PRO A 102 16.96 16.12 -12.48
N VAL A 103 16.34 15.21 -13.22
CA VAL A 103 17.00 14.34 -14.18
C VAL A 103 16.92 15.00 -15.56
N PRO A 104 18.06 15.39 -16.17
CA PRO A 104 18.04 16.03 -17.48
C PRO A 104 17.56 15.05 -18.55
N VAL A 105 16.41 15.36 -19.16
CA VAL A 105 15.91 14.64 -20.33
C VAL A 105 16.09 15.50 -21.59
N PRO A 106 17.00 15.11 -22.53
CA PRO A 106 17.32 15.93 -23.69
C PRO A 106 16.15 16.04 -24.70
N PHE A 107 15.25 15.06 -24.68
CA PHE A 107 14.00 15.03 -25.43
C PHE A 107 12.95 14.40 -24.54
N GLY A 108 11.85 15.11 -24.30
CA GLY A 108 10.77 14.61 -23.45
C GLY A 108 9.79 15.70 -23.10
N ASP A 109 8.53 15.31 -22.98
CA ASP A 109 7.44 16.18 -22.56
C ASP A 109 7.24 16.16 -21.04
N ASN A 110 8.19 15.60 -20.28
CA ASN A 110 8.08 15.44 -18.84
C ASN A 110 9.27 16.08 -18.11
N ASP A 111 9.00 16.62 -16.93
CA ASP A 111 10.02 16.92 -15.93
C ASP A 111 10.19 15.71 -15.02
N ILE A 112 11.42 15.20 -14.93
CA ILE A 112 11.74 13.98 -14.17
C ILE A 112 12.60 14.35 -12.97
N TYR A 113 12.30 13.77 -11.82
CA TYR A 113 13.01 13.95 -10.57
C TYR A 113 13.40 12.58 -10.01
N ALA A 114 14.65 12.43 -9.61
CA ALA A 114 15.06 11.34 -8.73
C ALA A 114 14.85 11.79 -7.29
N VAL A 115 14.01 11.08 -6.55
CA VAL A 115 13.67 11.37 -5.17
C VAL A 115 14.31 10.30 -4.29
N ARG A 116 15.07 10.73 -3.29
CA ARG A 116 15.63 9.86 -2.25
C ARG A 116 14.99 10.22 -0.91
N VAL A 117 14.51 9.22 -0.19
CA VAL A 117 13.98 9.34 1.17
C VAL A 117 14.68 8.30 2.03
N GLY A 118 15.50 8.74 2.98
CA GLY A 118 16.40 7.83 3.71
C GLY A 118 17.39 7.16 2.77
N ASP A 119 17.34 5.83 2.70
CA ASP A 119 18.14 5.02 1.79
C ASP A 119 17.43 4.61 0.50
N ASP A 120 16.11 4.83 0.44
CA ASP A 120 15.27 4.44 -0.69
C ASP A 120 15.28 5.48 -1.80
N THR A 121 15.00 5.06 -3.03
CA THR A 121 14.97 5.95 -4.18
C THR A 121 13.87 5.54 -5.15
N PHE A 122 13.09 6.52 -5.59
CA PHE A 122 12.11 6.36 -6.65
C PHE A 122 12.18 7.56 -7.63
N THR A 123 11.54 7.42 -8.79
CA THR A 123 11.49 8.50 -9.79
C THR A 123 10.11 9.12 -9.86
N VAL A 124 10.03 10.45 -9.98
CA VAL A 124 8.78 11.16 -10.23
C VAL A 124 8.86 11.79 -11.61
N SER A 125 7.86 11.53 -12.45
CA SER A 125 7.75 12.07 -13.80
C SER A 125 6.47 12.90 -13.91
N ILE A 126 6.60 14.22 -14.07
CA ILE A 126 5.48 15.14 -14.21
C ILE A 126 5.36 15.56 -15.68
N GLU A 127 4.20 15.34 -16.29
CA GLU A 127 3.94 15.77 -17.66
C GLU A 127 3.89 17.31 -17.75
N ARG A 128 4.64 17.89 -18.70
CA ARG A 128 4.71 19.34 -18.91
C ARG A 128 3.41 19.87 -19.51
N GLY A 129 3.08 21.10 -19.13
CA GLY A 129 1.92 21.81 -19.65
C GLY A 129 0.61 21.48 -18.94
N GLY A 130 0.62 20.63 -17.91
CA GLY A 130 -0.34 20.73 -16.82
C GLY A 130 0.08 21.87 -15.90
N ASP A 131 -0.88 22.66 -15.40
CA ASP A 131 -0.64 23.64 -14.32
C ASP A 131 -0.36 22.85 -13.02
N VAL A 132 0.84 22.28 -12.90
CA VAL A 132 1.28 21.45 -11.76
C VAL A 132 2.40 22.16 -11.02
N ASP A 133 2.21 22.36 -9.72
CA ASP A 133 3.26 22.82 -8.83
C ASP A 133 4.12 21.63 -8.39
N ALA A 134 5.27 21.45 -9.06
CA ALA A 134 6.16 20.32 -8.79
C ALA A 134 6.59 20.22 -7.32
N ALA A 135 6.82 21.33 -6.64
CA ALA A 135 7.21 21.31 -5.22
C ALA A 135 6.04 20.87 -4.32
N ASN A 136 4.79 21.15 -4.72
CA ASN A 136 3.61 20.69 -3.99
C ASN A 136 3.45 19.18 -4.11
N VAL A 137 3.43 18.69 -5.34
CA VAL A 137 3.33 17.27 -5.66
C VAL A 137 4.45 16.48 -4.99
N LEU A 138 5.70 16.91 -5.15
CA LEU A 138 6.84 16.23 -4.53
C LEU A 138 6.73 16.24 -3.00
N SER A 139 6.20 17.30 -2.39
CA SER A 139 6.01 17.32 -0.94
C SER A 139 4.95 16.35 -0.45
N GLN A 140 3.85 16.17 -1.20
CA GLN A 140 2.83 15.18 -0.89
C GLN A 140 3.36 13.76 -1.08
N LEU A 141 4.01 13.48 -2.22
CA LEU A 141 4.58 12.15 -2.50
C LEU A 141 5.65 11.76 -1.47
N VAL A 142 6.53 12.69 -1.07
CA VAL A 142 7.54 12.42 -0.04
C VAL A 142 6.89 12.19 1.32
N ASP A 143 5.82 12.91 1.66
CA ASP A 143 5.04 12.72 2.89
C ASP A 143 4.49 11.29 2.95
N SER A 144 3.61 10.93 2.01
CA SER A 144 2.94 9.61 1.97
C SER A 144 3.93 8.45 1.81
N TYR A 145 4.99 8.61 1.01
CA TYR A 145 6.03 7.58 0.89
C TYR A 145 6.81 7.40 2.19
N SER A 146 7.08 8.47 2.93
CA SER A 146 7.79 8.38 4.21
C SER A 146 6.95 7.75 5.33
N GLU A 147 5.62 7.77 5.21
CA GLU A 147 4.67 7.07 6.08
C GLU A 147 4.59 5.57 5.75
N THR A 148 4.90 5.20 4.50
CA THR A 148 5.00 3.79 4.09
C THR A 148 6.12 3.08 4.87
N PRO A 149 5.91 1.86 5.39
CA PRO A 149 6.94 1.09 6.09
C PRO A 149 8.19 0.85 5.25
N GLU A 150 9.38 1.00 5.85
CA GLU A 150 10.67 0.97 5.14
C GLU A 150 10.91 -0.32 4.34
N ASP A 151 10.44 -1.46 4.83
CA ASP A 151 10.55 -2.76 4.19
C ASP A 151 9.59 -2.97 3.00
N LEU A 152 8.54 -2.16 2.93
CA LEU A 152 7.51 -2.21 1.87
C LEU A 152 7.71 -1.12 0.80
N ARG A 153 8.50 -0.09 1.10
CA ARG A 153 8.85 1.00 0.17
C ARG A 153 9.50 0.55 -1.13
N GLY A 154 10.14 -0.62 -1.12
CA GLY A 154 10.76 -1.23 -2.30
C GLY A 154 9.77 -1.67 -3.39
N SER A 155 8.47 -1.72 -3.09
CA SER A 155 7.40 -1.95 -4.07
C SER A 155 7.23 -0.82 -5.08
N LEU A 156 7.64 0.41 -4.75
CA LEU A 156 7.49 1.60 -5.59
C LEU A 156 8.82 2.00 -6.24
N GLU A 157 8.86 1.98 -7.56
CA GLU A 157 10.01 2.44 -8.37
C GLU A 157 9.77 3.83 -8.98
N ARG A 158 8.50 4.12 -9.34
CA ARG A 158 8.16 5.31 -10.12
C ARG A 158 6.76 5.86 -9.80
N VAL A 159 6.66 7.18 -9.81
CA VAL A 159 5.39 7.91 -9.84
C VAL A 159 5.31 8.73 -11.13
N VAL A 160 4.15 8.71 -11.79
CA VAL A 160 3.87 9.49 -13.01
C VAL A 160 2.67 10.38 -12.76
N ILE A 161 2.78 11.67 -13.08
CA ILE A 161 1.68 12.63 -13.01
C ILE A 161 1.29 13.01 -14.43
N LYS A 162 0.10 12.59 -14.85
CA LYS A 162 -0.52 12.90 -16.15
C LYS A 162 -1.41 14.12 -16.01
N LYS A 163 -1.35 15.01 -17.00
CA LYS A 163 -2.24 16.17 -17.06
C LYS A 163 -3.65 15.80 -17.52
N ASP A 164 -3.74 14.78 -18.38
CA ASP A 164 -4.99 14.37 -18.99
C ASP A 164 -5.70 13.40 -18.02
N PRO A 165 -7.05 13.41 -17.97
CA PRO A 165 -7.80 12.46 -17.19
C PRO A 165 -7.63 11.03 -17.73
N ASP A 166 -7.77 10.04 -16.86
CA ASP A 166 -7.80 8.64 -17.25
C ASP A 166 -9.03 8.36 -18.15
N PRO A 167 -8.92 7.53 -19.20
CA PRO A 167 -10.05 7.19 -20.07
C PRO A 167 -11.25 6.57 -19.34
N ASP A 168 -11.02 5.89 -18.22
CA ASP A 168 -12.06 5.28 -17.38
C ASP A 168 -12.39 6.15 -16.15
N ASN A 169 -11.86 7.38 -16.09
CA ASN A 169 -11.98 8.35 -15.00
C ASN A 169 -11.41 7.88 -13.66
N ALA A 170 -10.41 6.99 -13.68
CA ALA A 170 -9.61 6.69 -12.49
C ALA A 170 -8.77 7.91 -12.08
N ALA A 171 -8.68 8.18 -10.77
CA ALA A 171 -7.81 9.24 -10.25
C ALA A 171 -6.34 8.85 -10.30
N ALA A 172 -6.04 7.58 -10.06
CA ALA A 172 -4.73 6.98 -10.21
C ALA A 172 -4.85 5.50 -10.62
N ARG A 173 -3.70 4.90 -10.96
CA ARG A 173 -3.54 3.45 -11.19
C ARG A 173 -2.15 3.00 -10.75
N ALA A 174 -2.06 1.80 -10.19
CA ALA A 174 -0.81 1.16 -9.82
C ALA A 174 -0.56 -0.14 -10.59
N GLY A 175 0.71 -0.37 -10.96
CA GLY A 175 1.18 -1.61 -11.55
C GLY A 175 2.66 -1.54 -11.92
N ASP A 176 3.34 -2.69 -11.92
CA ASP A 176 4.75 -2.82 -12.31
C ASP A 176 5.67 -1.80 -11.60
N GLY A 177 5.51 -1.66 -10.29
CA GLY A 177 6.26 -0.72 -9.45
C GLY A 177 5.98 0.77 -9.76
N THR A 178 4.92 1.07 -10.50
CA THR A 178 4.57 2.43 -10.91
C THR A 178 3.20 2.83 -10.40
N ILE A 179 3.09 4.03 -9.80
CA ILE A 179 1.81 4.71 -9.57
C ILE A 179 1.65 5.83 -10.61
N THR A 180 0.52 5.87 -11.31
CA THR A 180 0.19 6.93 -12.28
C THR A 180 -1.02 7.70 -11.79
N PHE A 181 -0.85 8.98 -11.45
CA PHE A 181 -1.93 9.92 -11.16
C PHE A 181 -2.38 10.62 -12.43
N TYR A 182 -3.69 10.87 -12.56
CA TYR A 182 -4.31 11.52 -13.72
C TYR A 182 -4.95 12.84 -13.32
N ASP A 183 -5.25 13.69 -14.31
CA ASP A 183 -5.87 15.02 -14.11
C ASP A 183 -5.03 16.00 -13.25
N GLY A 184 -3.70 15.87 -13.33
CA GLY A 184 -2.74 16.82 -12.74
C GLY A 184 -2.52 16.62 -11.24
N GLU A 185 -2.32 17.73 -10.52
CA GLU A 185 -1.93 17.69 -9.09
C GLU A 185 -3.10 17.43 -8.13
N ALA A 186 -4.35 17.64 -8.57
CA ALA A 186 -5.51 17.60 -7.69
C ALA A 186 -5.80 16.19 -7.14
N THR A 187 -5.34 15.15 -7.84
CA THR A 187 -5.49 13.73 -7.48
C THR A 187 -4.32 13.20 -6.67
N VAL A 188 -3.24 13.99 -6.50
CA VAL A 188 -2.11 13.63 -5.65
C VAL A 188 -2.50 13.89 -4.20
N THR A 189 -3.18 12.92 -3.61
CA THR A 189 -3.58 12.96 -2.21
C THR A 189 -3.04 11.75 -1.46
N ASP A 190 -2.99 11.87 -0.14
CA ASP A 190 -2.48 10.83 0.74
C ASP A 190 -3.31 9.53 0.64
N ASP A 191 -4.64 9.65 0.76
CA ASP A 191 -5.56 8.51 0.64
C ASP A 191 -5.41 7.74 -0.70
N ILE A 192 -5.27 8.47 -1.81
CA ILE A 192 -5.09 7.87 -3.15
C ILE A 192 -3.70 7.23 -3.22
N PHE A 193 -2.65 7.90 -2.72
CA PHE A 193 -1.32 7.31 -2.71
C PHE A 193 -1.29 6.00 -1.90
N HIS A 194 -1.86 6.00 -0.69
CA HIS A 194 -1.88 4.81 0.16
C HIS A 194 -2.71 3.68 -0.47
N HIS A 195 -3.83 4.00 -1.12
CA HIS A 195 -4.57 3.01 -1.90
C HIS A 195 -3.69 2.38 -2.99
N GLU A 196 -3.06 3.21 -3.81
CA GLU A 196 -2.28 2.75 -4.97
C GLU A 196 -0.99 2.01 -4.56
N ILE A 197 -0.32 2.43 -3.49
CA ILE A 197 0.81 1.67 -2.96
C ILE A 197 0.36 0.36 -2.32
N GLY A 198 -0.87 0.29 -1.79
CA GLY A 198 -1.51 -0.95 -1.35
C GLY A 198 -1.54 -2.00 -2.47
N HIS A 199 -1.90 -1.64 -3.70
CA HIS A 199 -1.81 -2.55 -4.85
C HIS A 199 -0.40 -3.08 -5.12
N LEU A 200 0.63 -2.24 -4.94
CA LEU A 200 2.03 -2.65 -5.14
C LEU A 200 2.54 -3.55 -3.99
N ILE A 201 2.14 -3.24 -2.75
CA ILE A 201 2.45 -4.04 -1.55
C ILE A 201 1.80 -5.41 -1.64
N GLY A 202 0.55 -5.49 -2.08
CA GLY A 202 -0.16 -6.77 -2.27
C GLY A 202 0.61 -7.72 -3.19
N ARG A 203 1.13 -7.21 -4.30
CA ARG A 203 2.02 -7.95 -5.23
C ARG A 203 3.34 -8.35 -4.56
N GLN A 204 4.00 -7.42 -3.87
CA GLN A 204 5.29 -7.71 -3.23
C GLN A 204 5.18 -8.82 -2.18
N VAL A 205 4.12 -8.79 -1.37
CA VAL A 205 3.85 -9.79 -0.33
C VAL A 205 3.54 -11.16 -0.94
N GLU A 206 2.75 -11.20 -2.01
CA GLU A 206 2.48 -12.42 -2.77
C GLU A 206 3.77 -13.03 -3.36
N ASP A 207 4.54 -12.23 -4.10
CA ASP A 207 5.79 -12.68 -4.74
C ASP A 207 6.82 -13.20 -3.71
N ALA A 208 6.89 -12.57 -2.54
CA ALA A 208 7.75 -12.99 -1.44
C ALA A 208 7.32 -14.35 -0.85
N ASN A 209 6.03 -14.60 -0.74
CA ASN A 209 5.48 -15.87 -0.25
C ASN A 209 5.65 -17.01 -1.26
N ASP A 210 5.43 -16.74 -2.56
CA ASP A 210 5.64 -17.71 -3.65
C ASP A 210 7.11 -18.14 -3.80
N SER A 211 8.03 -17.21 -3.54
CA SER A 211 9.48 -17.44 -3.60
C SER A 211 10.00 -18.43 -2.54
N PHE A 212 9.25 -18.69 -1.47
CA PHE A 212 9.67 -19.61 -0.40
C PHE A 212 9.28 -21.08 -0.67
N LEU A 213 8.26 -21.39 -1.50
CA LEU A 213 7.76 -22.78 -1.63
C LEU A 213 7.39 -23.33 -3.03
N SER A 214 7.31 -22.60 -4.14
CA SER A 214 6.79 -23.23 -5.39
C SER A 214 7.37 -22.80 -6.76
N GLY A 215 8.52 -22.11 -6.81
CA GLY A 215 9.10 -21.46 -7.99
C GLY A 215 9.46 -22.28 -9.26
N PHE A 216 8.88 -23.46 -9.53
CA PHE A 216 9.08 -24.17 -10.81
C PHE A 216 7.80 -24.64 -11.54
N PHE A 217 6.64 -24.77 -10.88
CA PHE A 217 5.46 -25.37 -11.53
C PHE A 217 4.25 -24.44 -11.75
N GLU A 218 4.25 -23.23 -11.19
CA GLU A 218 3.06 -22.35 -11.18
C GLU A 218 3.03 -21.25 -12.25
N ARG A 219 4.08 -21.14 -13.07
CA ARG A 219 4.15 -20.13 -14.15
C ARG A 219 3.25 -20.41 -15.37
N LEU A 220 2.21 -21.24 -15.23
CA LEU A 220 1.40 -21.76 -16.34
C LEU A 220 -0.13 -21.78 -16.09
N ARG A 221 -0.65 -21.10 -15.06
CA ARG A 221 -2.11 -20.99 -14.84
C ARG A 221 -2.57 -19.62 -14.29
N GLY A 222 -2.33 -18.55 -15.03
CA GLY A 222 -2.77 -17.20 -14.64
C GLY A 222 -1.97 -16.68 -13.45
N GLU A 223 -1.62 -15.41 -13.47
CA GLU A 223 -0.97 -14.79 -12.31
C GLU A 223 -1.97 -14.83 -11.14
N PRO A 224 -1.55 -15.27 -9.95
CA PRO A 224 -2.39 -15.21 -8.78
C PRO A 224 -2.75 -13.74 -8.49
N PRO A 225 -3.93 -13.49 -7.89
CA PRO A 225 -4.41 -12.14 -7.70
C PRO A 225 -3.51 -11.40 -6.70
N PRO A 226 -3.17 -10.13 -6.95
CA PRO A 226 -2.16 -9.38 -6.20
C PRO A 226 -2.62 -8.98 -4.78
N ILE A 227 -2.95 -9.95 -3.95
CA ILE A 227 -3.45 -9.80 -2.58
C ILE A 227 -2.73 -10.82 -1.67
N PRO A 228 -2.52 -10.49 -0.38
CA PRO A 228 -1.89 -11.41 0.56
C PRO A 228 -2.65 -12.73 0.70
N GLU A 229 -1.93 -13.81 1.05
CA GLU A 229 -2.54 -15.11 1.37
C GLU A 229 -3.57 -14.95 2.49
N GLY A 230 -4.76 -15.56 2.32
CA GLY A 230 -5.84 -15.49 3.29
C GLY A 230 -6.71 -14.24 3.22
N TRP A 231 -6.38 -13.28 2.34
CA TRP A 231 -7.14 -12.03 2.23
C TRP A 231 -8.59 -12.28 1.82
N ALA A 232 -8.85 -13.17 0.86
CA ALA A 232 -10.21 -13.45 0.40
C ALA A 232 -11.09 -14.05 1.52
N GLU A 233 -10.52 -14.93 2.36
CA GLU A 233 -11.21 -15.50 3.51
C GLU A 233 -11.47 -14.46 4.60
N ALA A 234 -10.48 -13.62 4.92
CA ALA A 234 -10.64 -12.50 5.84
C ALA A 234 -11.71 -11.51 5.34
N ALA A 235 -11.67 -11.22 4.04
CA ALA A 235 -12.59 -10.32 3.40
C ALA A 235 -14.04 -10.81 3.56
N ALA A 236 -14.27 -12.08 3.27
CA ALA A 236 -15.55 -12.74 3.43
C ALA A 236 -16.02 -12.81 4.90
N ALA A 237 -15.09 -12.97 5.85
CA ALA A 237 -15.41 -13.07 7.26
C ALA A 237 -15.90 -11.73 7.85
N ASP A 238 -15.30 -10.60 7.46
CA ASP A 238 -15.74 -9.27 7.95
C ASP A 238 -16.83 -8.61 7.08
N GLY A 239 -17.51 -9.36 6.20
CA GLY A 239 -18.67 -8.86 5.45
C GLY A 239 -18.51 -8.73 3.93
N ASN A 240 -17.54 -9.44 3.34
CA ASN A 240 -17.14 -9.44 1.92
C ASN A 240 -16.44 -8.17 1.46
N HIS A 241 -17.03 -6.99 1.60
CA HIS A 241 -16.54 -5.76 0.97
C HIS A 241 -16.42 -4.61 1.97
N LEU A 242 -15.34 -3.83 1.87
CA LEU A 242 -15.10 -2.69 2.76
C LEU A 242 -16.09 -1.54 2.51
N ASN A 243 -16.43 -1.28 1.25
CA ASN A 243 -17.36 -0.23 0.80
C ASN A 243 -17.99 -0.56 -0.57
N ASP A 244 -18.94 0.27 -1.03
CA ASP A 244 -19.63 0.10 -2.33
C ASP A 244 -18.65 -0.03 -3.51
N TYR A 245 -17.53 0.72 -3.49
CA TYR A 245 -16.51 0.66 -4.55
C TYR A 245 -15.82 -0.70 -4.60
N THR A 246 -15.43 -1.26 -3.45
CA THR A 246 -14.83 -2.60 -3.37
C THR A 246 -15.81 -3.71 -3.76
N GLU A 247 -17.11 -3.53 -3.49
CA GLU A 247 -18.16 -4.46 -3.92
C GLU A 247 -18.34 -4.44 -5.43
N ASP A 248 -18.45 -3.25 -6.04
CA ASP A 248 -18.58 -3.09 -7.48
C ASP A 248 -17.36 -3.67 -8.22
N SER A 249 -16.14 -3.39 -7.74
CA SER A 249 -14.92 -3.94 -8.32
C SER A 249 -14.86 -5.46 -8.23
N PHE A 250 -15.26 -6.04 -7.09
CA PHE A 250 -15.35 -7.50 -6.96
C PHE A 250 -16.41 -8.09 -7.89
N ASN A 251 -17.56 -7.44 -8.05
CA ASN A 251 -18.60 -7.90 -8.97
C ASN A 251 -18.13 -7.91 -10.44
N ASP A 252 -17.25 -6.98 -10.82
CA ASP A 252 -16.68 -6.89 -12.17
C ASP A 252 -15.52 -7.88 -12.40
N SER A 253 -14.62 -8.03 -11.42
CA SER A 253 -13.37 -8.78 -11.57
C SER A 253 -13.38 -10.19 -10.94
N GLY A 254 -14.20 -10.39 -9.91
CA GLY A 254 -14.21 -11.58 -9.06
C GLY A 254 -13.02 -11.66 -8.10
N VAL A 255 -12.26 -10.56 -7.91
CA VAL A 255 -11.02 -10.53 -7.14
C VAL A 255 -11.05 -9.40 -6.10
N TYR A 256 -10.50 -9.65 -4.91
CA TYR A 256 -10.46 -8.70 -3.79
C TYR A 256 -9.29 -7.71 -3.84
N THR A 257 -8.77 -7.39 -5.02
CA THR A 257 -7.60 -6.52 -5.18
C THR A 257 -7.88 -5.09 -4.70
N GLU A 258 -9.00 -4.50 -5.12
CA GLU A 258 -9.42 -3.17 -4.61
C GLU A 258 -9.78 -3.20 -3.13
N ASP A 259 -10.33 -4.32 -2.64
CA ASP A 259 -10.63 -4.46 -1.21
C ASP A 259 -9.36 -4.42 -0.35
N PHE A 260 -8.27 -5.05 -0.81
CA PHE A 260 -6.98 -4.97 -0.13
C PHE A 260 -6.40 -3.55 -0.15
N ALA A 261 -6.35 -2.92 -1.33
CA ALA A 261 -5.81 -1.57 -1.49
C ALA A 261 -6.58 -0.53 -0.64
N GLU A 262 -7.91 -0.61 -0.64
CA GLU A 262 -8.78 0.23 0.19
C GLU A 262 -8.55 -0.03 1.68
N ALA A 263 -8.47 -1.29 2.10
CA ALA A 263 -8.21 -1.64 3.49
C ALA A 263 -6.84 -1.18 3.97
N TRP A 264 -5.81 -1.24 3.11
CA TRP A 264 -4.49 -0.69 3.41
C TRP A 264 -4.55 0.83 3.63
N SER A 265 -5.19 1.58 2.71
CA SER A 265 -5.37 3.03 2.85
C SER A 265 -6.11 3.39 4.14
N GLU A 266 -7.21 2.69 4.43
CA GLU A 266 -8.00 2.88 5.66
C GLU A 266 -7.22 2.54 6.94
N TYR A 267 -6.37 1.51 6.89
CA TYR A 267 -5.50 1.13 8.01
C TYR A 267 -4.41 2.19 8.26
N MET A 268 -3.77 2.70 7.21
CA MET A 268 -2.81 3.81 7.33
C MET A 268 -3.47 5.05 7.94
N ARG A 269 -4.69 5.40 7.48
CA ARG A 269 -5.48 6.48 8.06
C ARG A 269 -5.83 6.23 9.53
N ALA A 270 -6.15 5.00 9.90
CA ALA A 270 -6.46 4.63 11.27
C ALA A 270 -5.23 4.73 12.19
N LEU A 271 -4.04 4.40 11.68
CA LEU A 271 -2.77 4.60 12.38
C LEU A 271 -2.47 6.07 12.65
N ASP A 272 -2.62 6.96 11.66
CA ASP A 272 -2.46 8.42 11.84
C ASP A 272 -3.53 8.99 12.81
N GLY A 273 -4.76 8.47 12.73
CA GLY A 273 -5.84 8.81 13.66
C GLY A 273 -5.58 8.41 15.12
N GLY A 274 -4.58 7.55 15.37
CA GLY A 274 -4.14 7.10 16.68
C GLY A 274 -4.95 5.93 17.25
N PRO A 275 -4.68 5.53 18.52
CA PRO A 275 -5.15 4.26 19.07
C PRO A 275 -6.67 4.06 19.08
N GLU A 276 -7.46 5.14 19.18
CA GLU A 276 -8.92 5.05 19.15
C GLU A 276 -9.45 4.78 17.74
N ALA A 277 -8.83 5.38 16.71
CA ALA A 277 -9.21 5.16 15.32
C ALA A 277 -8.79 3.75 14.87
N LEU A 278 -7.57 3.35 15.21
CA LEU A 278 -7.07 1.99 14.98
C LEU A 278 -7.98 0.94 15.63
N ALA A 279 -8.30 1.07 16.91
CA ALA A 279 -9.19 0.12 17.59
C ALA A 279 -10.60 0.06 16.97
N ALA A 280 -11.11 1.18 16.43
CA ALA A 280 -12.39 1.20 15.72
C ALA A 280 -12.32 0.44 14.39
N PHE A 281 -11.22 0.58 13.65
CA PHE A 281 -10.96 -0.19 12.43
C PHE A 281 -10.85 -1.69 12.74
N GLU A 282 -10.03 -2.07 13.73
CA GLU A 282 -9.85 -3.45 14.19
C GLU A 282 -11.16 -4.10 14.66
N GLN A 283 -12.01 -3.32 15.33
CA GLN A 283 -13.33 -3.81 15.77
C GLN A 283 -14.27 -4.08 14.59
N LEU A 284 -14.18 -3.27 13.53
CA LEU A 284 -15.05 -3.37 12.37
C LEU A 284 -14.58 -4.46 11.39
N TYR A 285 -13.26 -4.60 11.22
CA TYR A 285 -12.63 -5.53 10.28
C TYR A 285 -11.57 -6.41 10.96
N PRO A 286 -11.95 -7.27 11.93
CA PRO A 286 -10.99 -8.00 12.75
C PRO A 286 -10.11 -8.99 11.97
N GLU A 287 -10.65 -9.68 10.96
CA GLU A 287 -9.87 -10.67 10.21
C GLU A 287 -8.93 -9.98 9.20
N ARG A 288 -9.38 -8.89 8.53
CA ARG A 288 -8.51 -8.06 7.68
C ARG A 288 -7.39 -7.41 8.50
N SER A 289 -7.72 -6.88 9.68
CA SER A 289 -6.75 -6.22 10.56
C SER A 289 -5.65 -7.18 10.99
N GLY A 290 -5.99 -8.45 11.28
CA GLY A 290 -4.98 -9.46 11.59
C GLY A 290 -3.92 -9.65 10.49
N ILE A 291 -4.33 -9.64 9.22
CA ILE A 291 -3.38 -9.73 8.09
C ILE A 291 -2.58 -8.42 7.95
N LEU A 292 -3.23 -7.27 8.09
CA LEU A 292 -2.58 -5.96 7.97
C LEU A 292 -1.54 -5.75 9.09
N GLU A 293 -1.82 -6.18 10.32
CA GLU A 293 -0.89 -6.15 11.44
C GLU A 293 0.31 -7.10 11.25
N ASP A 294 0.08 -8.26 10.63
CA ASP A 294 1.16 -9.20 10.27
C ASP A 294 2.10 -8.61 9.20
N ILE A 295 1.57 -7.80 8.28
CA ILE A 295 2.33 -7.07 7.26
C ILE A 295 3.04 -5.85 7.87
N TYR A 296 2.30 -5.03 8.63
CA TYR A 296 2.81 -3.83 9.28
C TYR A 296 2.19 -3.65 10.67
N PRO A 297 2.91 -4.05 11.74
CA PRO A 297 2.39 -3.98 13.10
C PRO A 297 2.36 -2.53 13.60
N PRO A 298 1.36 -2.14 14.41
CA PRO A 298 1.29 -0.82 15.00
C PRO A 298 2.54 -0.50 15.84
N PRO A 299 2.99 0.77 15.86
CA PRO A 299 4.11 1.19 16.69
C PRO A 299 3.79 0.99 18.18
N ALA A 300 4.77 0.47 18.94
CA ALA A 300 4.66 0.12 20.36
C ALA A 300 4.65 1.33 21.32
#